data_AF-F0EMA0-F1
#
_entry.id   AF-F0EMA0-F1
#
_cell.length_a   1.000
_cell.length_b   1.000
_cell.length_c   1.000
_cell.angle_alpha   90.00
_cell.angle_beta   90.00
_cell.angle_gamma   90.00
#
_symmetry.space_group_name_H-M   'P 1'
#
loop_
_entity.id
_entity.type
_entity.pdbx_description
1 polymer ?
#
loop_
_entity_poly.entity_id
_entity_poly.type
_entity_poly.pdbx_seq_one_letter_code
_entity_poly.pdbx_strand_id
1 'polypeptide(L)'
;MPECTFFAAEALTYFQFCGTLNKMNRSGNMRDYQYPLDLDWSTDEMVVVMKMWERLEQAYEKGLPSSTFLEAYQAFKKVVPSIGEERRLGREFEELSGYSLYHAVQAAKKTEGKLKMKG
;
A
#
# COMPACT_ATOMS: atom_id res chain seq x y z
N MET A 1 13.46 39.54 18.96
CA MET A 1 12.29 38.64 19.06
C MET A 1 12.09 37.94 17.72
N PRO A 2 12.62 36.71 17.52
CA PRO A 2 12.54 36.00 16.25
C PRO A 2 11.69 34.72 16.38
N GLU A 3 10.36 34.80 16.35
CA GLU A 3 9.48 33.61 16.51
C GLU A 3 8.22 33.66 15.62
N CYS A 4 8.22 34.39 14.49
CA CYS A 4 7.07 34.42 13.57
C CYS A 4 7.33 33.77 12.20
N THR A 5 8.58 33.43 11.87
CA THR A 5 8.93 32.86 10.55
C THR A 5 8.86 31.33 10.52
N PHE A 6 8.74 30.65 11.67
CA PHE A 6 8.72 29.18 11.73
C PHE A 6 7.36 28.59 11.31
N PHE A 7 6.25 29.25 11.64
CA PHE A 7 4.89 28.77 11.32
C PHE A 7 4.48 28.86 9.84
N ALA A 8 5.08 29.76 9.06
CA ALA A 8 4.73 29.94 7.65
C ALA A 8 5.28 28.83 6.75
N ALA A 9 6.41 28.22 7.13
CA ALA A 9 7.04 27.15 6.36
C ALA A 9 6.25 25.82 6.44
N GLU A 10 5.60 25.54 7.57
CA GLU A 10 4.73 24.36 7.77
C GLU A 10 3.37 24.51 7.06
N ALA A 11 2.82 25.73 6.98
CA ALA A 11 1.57 26.00 6.27
C ALA A 11 1.71 25.84 4.74
N LEU A 12 2.87 26.22 4.18
CA LEU A 12 3.14 26.07 2.74
C LEU A 12 3.39 24.61 2.33
N THR A 13 4.06 23.81 3.17
CA THR A 13 4.15 22.36 2.94
C THR A 13 2.80 21.67 3.12
N TYR A 14 1.97 22.08 4.07
CA TYR A 14 0.60 21.56 4.20
C TYR A 14 -0.27 21.90 2.97
N PHE A 15 -0.24 23.14 2.48
CA PHE A 15 -1.01 23.53 1.30
C PHE A 15 -0.51 22.83 0.02
N GLN A 16 0.80 22.61 -0.10
CA GLN A 16 1.39 21.86 -1.22
C GLN A 16 1.11 20.34 -1.12
N PHE A 17 1.05 19.79 0.09
CA PHE A 17 0.62 18.41 0.35
C PHE A 17 -0.87 18.21 0.06
N CYS A 18 -1.75 19.10 0.56
CA CYS A 18 -3.19 19.09 0.25
C CYS A 18 -3.48 19.31 -1.24
N GLY A 19 -2.72 20.19 -1.92
CA GLY A 19 -2.83 20.41 -3.36
C GLY A 19 -2.40 19.18 -4.18
N THR A 20 -1.37 18.46 -3.71
CA THR A 20 -0.91 17.21 -4.34
C THR A 20 -1.88 16.05 -4.08
N LEU A 21 -2.49 15.97 -2.90
CA LEU A 21 -3.55 15.00 -2.58
C LEU A 21 -4.80 15.22 -3.45
N ASN A 22 -5.23 16.47 -3.68
CA ASN A 22 -6.37 16.77 -4.55
C ASN A 22 -6.08 16.42 -6.02
N LYS A 23 -4.81 16.53 -6.45
CA LYS A 23 -4.37 16.11 -7.79
C LYS A 23 -4.25 14.59 -7.94
N MET A 24 -3.92 13.85 -6.87
CA MET A 24 -3.97 12.39 -6.86
C MET A 24 -5.40 11.84 -6.82
N ASN A 25 -6.36 12.59 -6.27
CA ASN A 25 -7.77 12.17 -6.19
C ASN A 25 -8.56 12.35 -7.51
N ARG A 26 -7.91 12.74 -8.62
CA ARG A 26 -8.55 12.96 -9.92
C ARG A 26 -8.32 11.86 -10.96
N SER A 27 -7.57 10.81 -10.64
CA SER A 27 -7.24 9.75 -11.62
C SER A 27 -7.06 8.37 -10.99
N GLY A 28 -7.87 8.03 -9.99
CA GLY A 28 -8.01 6.67 -9.48
C GLY A 28 -9.48 6.34 -9.41
N ASN A 29 -9.97 5.61 -10.41
CA ASN A 29 -11.29 4.98 -10.38
C ASN A 29 -11.33 4.07 -9.14
N MET A 30 -11.92 4.56 -8.04
CA MET A 30 -12.21 3.77 -6.85
C MET A 30 -13.31 2.78 -7.26
N ARG A 31 -12.90 1.74 -7.97
CA ARG A 31 -13.76 0.61 -8.26
C ARG A 31 -14.14 0.05 -6.90
N ASP A 32 -15.44 -0.05 -6.65
CA ASP A 32 -16.02 -0.72 -5.49
C ASP A 32 -15.56 -2.18 -5.46
N TYR A 33 -14.36 -2.41 -4.95
CA TYR A 33 -13.86 -3.74 -4.68
C TYR A 33 -14.32 -4.12 -3.28
N GLN A 34 -15.24 -5.09 -3.24
CA GLN A 34 -15.63 -5.77 -2.01
C GLN A 34 -14.45 -6.63 -1.54
N TYR A 35 -13.44 -5.98 -0.94
CA TYR A 35 -12.42 -6.72 -0.22
C TYR A 35 -13.02 -7.25 1.09
N PRO A 36 -12.57 -8.42 1.56
CA PRO A 36 -12.80 -8.85 2.92
C PRO A 36 -12.19 -7.87 3.92
N LEU A 37 -12.96 -6.87 4.31
CA LEU A 37 -12.58 -5.88 5.30
C LEU A 37 -13.18 -6.31 6.63
N ASP A 38 -12.33 -6.51 7.65
CA ASP A 38 -12.81 -6.54 9.02
C ASP A 38 -13.27 -5.12 9.39
N LEU A 39 -14.51 -5.01 9.86
CA LEU A 39 -15.20 -3.73 10.12
C LEU A 39 -14.62 -2.93 11.30
N ASP A 40 -13.59 -3.47 11.95
CA ASP A 40 -12.91 -2.87 13.10
C ASP A 40 -11.70 -2.01 12.70
N TRP A 41 -11.33 -1.96 11.41
CA TRP A 41 -10.20 -1.15 10.94
C TRP A 41 -10.58 0.31 10.75
N SER A 42 -9.70 1.19 11.23
CA SER A 42 -9.75 2.63 10.95
C SER A 42 -9.50 2.92 9.47
N THR A 43 -9.88 4.12 9.02
CA THR A 43 -9.66 4.56 7.64
C THR A 43 -8.18 4.49 7.23
N ASP A 44 -7.27 4.82 8.15
CA ASP A 44 -5.83 4.78 7.88
C ASP A 44 -5.33 3.34 7.68
N GLU A 45 -5.86 2.39 8.44
CA GLU A 45 -5.53 0.96 8.32
C GLU A 45 -6.04 0.37 7.01
N MET A 46 -7.26 0.76 6.58
CA MET A 46 -7.79 0.39 5.26
C MET A 46 -6.88 0.87 4.13
N VAL A 47 -6.37 2.11 4.21
CA VAL A 47 -5.44 2.66 3.22
C VAL A 47 -4.15 1.84 3.16
N VAL A 48 -3.63 1.39 4.32
CA VAL A 48 -2.43 0.54 4.37
C VAL A 48 -2.67 -0.80 3.66
N VAL A 49 -3.82 -1.44 3.90
CA VAL A 49 -4.18 -2.72 3.27
C VAL A 49 -4.36 -2.56 1.76
N MET A 50 -5.10 -1.54 1.31
CA MET A 50 -5.26 -1.25 -0.13
C MET A 50 -3.91 -0.99 -0.81
N LYS A 51 -3.03 -0.24 -0.15
CA LYS A 51 -1.69 0.04 -0.68
C LYS A 51 -0.87 -1.23 -0.86
N MET A 52 -1.02 -2.24 0.02
CA MET A 52 -0.36 -3.53 -0.16
C MET A 52 -0.80 -4.22 -1.45
N TRP A 53 -2.10 -4.23 -1.72
CA TRP A 53 -2.67 -4.82 -2.94
C TRP A 53 -2.21 -4.10 -4.21
N GLU A 54 -2.19 -2.77 -4.20
CA GLU A 54 -1.65 -1.98 -5.31
C GLU A 54 -0.18 -2.36 -5.60
N ARG A 55 0.65 -2.53 -4.56
CA ARG A 55 2.05 -2.95 -4.73
C ARG A 55 2.18 -4.38 -5.21
N LEU A 56 1.25 -5.26 -4.83
CA LEU A 56 1.19 -6.62 -5.34
C LEU A 56 0.90 -6.65 -6.83
N GLU A 57 -0.15 -5.96 -7.28
CA GLU A 57 -0.46 -5.83 -8.71
C GLU A 57 0.72 -5.22 -9.48
N GLN A 58 1.31 -4.15 -8.95
CA GLN A 58 2.48 -3.52 -9.55
C GLN A 58 3.65 -4.50 -9.70
N ALA A 59 3.82 -5.45 -8.77
CA ALA A 59 4.88 -6.46 -8.82
C ALA A 59 4.70 -7.44 -10.00
N TYR A 60 3.45 -7.79 -10.33
CA TYR A 60 3.12 -8.71 -11.42
C TYR A 60 3.10 -8.00 -12.78
N GLU A 61 2.57 -6.77 -12.86
CA GLU A 61 2.43 -6.07 -14.15
C GLU A 61 3.73 -5.38 -14.61
N LYS A 62 4.26 -4.47 -13.78
CA LYS A 62 5.35 -3.54 -14.16
C LYS A 62 6.69 -3.89 -13.51
N GLY A 63 6.61 -4.49 -12.33
CA GLY A 63 7.67 -4.67 -11.36
C GLY A 63 7.98 -3.37 -10.61
N LEU A 64 8.44 -3.49 -9.36
CA LEU A 64 8.80 -2.40 -8.46
C LEU A 64 10.06 -2.74 -7.65
N PRO A 65 10.70 -1.79 -6.97
CA PRO A 65 11.79 -2.10 -6.05
C PRO A 65 11.33 -3.05 -4.94
N SER A 66 12.12 -4.10 -4.66
CA SER A 66 11.82 -5.07 -3.61
C SER A 66 11.74 -4.42 -2.23
N SER A 67 12.56 -3.39 -1.96
CA SER A 67 12.48 -2.59 -0.74
C SER A 67 11.10 -1.94 -0.57
N THR A 68 10.59 -1.26 -1.59
CA THR A 68 9.27 -0.62 -1.56
C THR A 68 8.14 -1.62 -1.35
N PHE A 69 8.24 -2.81 -1.96
CA PHE A 69 7.27 -3.89 -1.72
C PHE A 69 7.32 -4.39 -0.27
N LEU A 70 8.52 -4.62 0.27
CA LEU A 70 8.70 -5.09 1.64
C LEU A 70 8.29 -4.04 2.69
N GLU A 71 8.49 -2.75 2.42
CA GLU A 71 8.01 -1.66 3.27
C GLU A 71 6.48 -1.64 3.36
N ALA A 72 5.80 -1.77 2.21
CA ALA A 72 4.34 -1.89 2.17
C ALA A 72 3.87 -3.14 2.93
N TYR A 73 4.58 -4.27 2.75
CA TYR A 73 4.30 -5.50 3.48
C TYR A 73 4.50 -5.38 4.99
N GLN A 74 5.53 -4.66 5.45
CA GLN A 74 5.73 -4.39 6.86
C GLN A 74 4.62 -3.53 7.45
N ALA A 75 4.16 -2.51 6.73
CA ALA A 75 3.03 -1.69 7.15
C ALA A 75 1.74 -2.55 7.23
N PHE A 76 1.49 -3.36 6.20
CA PHE A 76 0.38 -4.32 6.20
C PHE A 76 0.42 -5.27 7.40
N LYS A 77 1.59 -5.81 7.75
CA LYS A 77 1.76 -6.69 8.93
C LYS A 77 1.53 -6.01 10.27
N LYS A 78 1.61 -4.68 10.36
CA LYS A 78 1.25 -3.93 11.57
C LYS A 78 -0.27 -3.90 11.77
N VAL A 79 -1.02 -3.83 10.68
CA VAL A 79 -2.49 -3.86 10.67
C VAL A 79 -3.01 -5.30 10.81
N VAL A 80 -2.38 -6.23 10.09
CA VAL A 80 -2.75 -7.66 10.05
C VAL A 80 -1.64 -8.50 10.68
N PRO A 81 -1.51 -8.52 12.03
CA PRO A 81 -0.48 -9.30 12.70
C PRO A 81 -0.72 -10.80 12.56
N SER A 82 -1.99 -11.24 12.53
CA SER A 82 -2.39 -12.64 12.46
C SER A 82 -2.00 -13.30 11.14
N ILE A 83 -1.32 -14.45 11.23
CA ILE A 83 -0.96 -15.27 10.06
C ILE A 83 -2.19 -15.90 9.40
N GLY A 84 -3.22 -16.23 10.18
CA GLY A 84 -4.45 -16.83 9.66
C GLY A 84 -5.22 -15.84 8.80
N GLU A 85 -5.25 -14.59 9.25
CA GLU A 85 -5.92 -13.48 8.57
C GLU A 85 -5.16 -13.06 7.31
N GLU A 86 -3.83 -12.92 7.38
CA GLU A 86 -2.99 -12.69 6.18
C GLU A 86 -3.24 -13.76 5.11
N ARG A 87 -3.28 -15.05 5.50
CA ARG A 87 -3.56 -16.16 4.57
C ARG A 87 -4.98 -16.14 4.03
N ARG A 88 -5.95 -15.63 4.79
CA ARG A 88 -7.33 -15.47 4.36
C ARG A 88 -7.41 -14.37 3.30
N LEU A 89 -6.97 -13.16 3.64
CA LEU A 89 -6.94 -12.01 2.74
C LEU A 89 -6.14 -12.27 1.47
N GLY A 90 -4.95 -12.90 1.60
CA GLY A 90 -4.12 -13.24 0.46
C GLY A 90 -4.78 -14.25 -0.49
N ARG A 91 -5.52 -15.24 0.03
CA ARG A 91 -6.26 -16.20 -0.81
C ARG A 91 -7.44 -15.54 -1.51
N GLU A 92 -8.22 -14.74 -0.80
CA GLU A 92 -9.35 -14.01 -1.38
C GLU A 92 -8.88 -13.03 -2.47
N PHE A 93 -7.74 -12.36 -2.25
CA PHE A 93 -7.13 -11.51 -3.27
C PHE A 93 -6.65 -12.32 -4.49
N GLU A 94 -6.00 -13.46 -4.25
CA GLU A 94 -5.49 -14.34 -5.30
C GLU A 94 -6.63 -14.95 -6.14
N GLU A 95 -7.75 -15.32 -5.53
CA GLU A 95 -8.95 -15.82 -6.23
C GLU A 95 -9.56 -14.77 -7.18
N LEU A 96 -9.50 -13.49 -6.82
CA LEU A 96 -10.05 -12.39 -7.63
C LEU A 96 -9.08 -11.89 -8.71
N SER A 97 -7.79 -11.82 -8.40
CA SER A 97 -6.77 -11.20 -9.27
C SER A 97 -5.89 -12.19 -10.03
N GLY A 98 -5.77 -13.42 -9.52
CA GLY A 98 -4.76 -14.39 -9.96
C GLY A 98 -3.35 -14.14 -9.39
N TYR A 99 -3.16 -13.14 -8.52
CA TYR A 99 -1.85 -12.78 -8.00
C TYR A 99 -1.62 -13.28 -6.57
N SER A 100 -0.59 -14.13 -6.41
CA SER A 100 -0.26 -14.67 -5.09
C SER A 100 0.59 -13.70 -4.28
N LEU A 101 0.06 -13.25 -3.14
CA LEU A 101 0.79 -12.46 -2.13
C LEU A 101 1.97 -13.25 -1.59
N TYR A 102 1.77 -14.53 -1.26
CA TYR A 102 2.79 -15.38 -0.66
C TYR A 102 4.02 -15.49 -1.55
N HIS A 103 3.83 -15.79 -2.84
CA HIS A 103 4.94 -15.90 -3.79
C HIS A 103 5.66 -14.57 -3.98
N ALA A 104 4.93 -13.44 -4.05
CA ALA A 104 5.53 -12.12 -4.18
C ALA A 104 6.39 -11.76 -2.97
N VAL A 105 5.94 -12.05 -1.75
CA VAL A 105 6.73 -11.82 -0.52
C VAL A 105 7.99 -12.69 -0.49
N GLN A 106 7.88 -13.97 -0.85
CA GLN A 106 9.04 -14.86 -0.91
C GLN A 106 10.07 -14.40 -1.94
N ALA A 107 9.62 -13.96 -3.11
CA ALA A 107 10.48 -13.42 -4.15
C ALA A 107 11.12 -12.09 -3.72
N ALA A 108 10.35 -11.19 -3.09
CA ALA A 108 10.83 -9.90 -2.61
C ALA A 108 11.97 -10.05 -1.58
N LYS A 109 11.88 -11.04 -0.68
CA LYS A 109 12.92 -11.33 0.32
C LYS A 109 14.21 -11.88 -0.28
N LYS A 110 14.14 -12.51 -1.45
CA LYS A 110 15.29 -13.13 -2.14
C LYS A 110 15.90 -12.23 -3.21
N THR A 111 15.20 -11.16 -3.59
CA THR A 111 15.60 -10.30 -4.70
C THR A 111 16.12 -8.97 -4.17
N GLU A 112 17.37 -8.66 -4.46
CA GLU A 112 17.92 -7.32 -4.26
C GLU A 112 17.70 -6.52 -5.54
N GLY A 113 16.99 -5.38 -5.44
CA GLY A 113 16.70 -4.51 -6.59
C GLY A 113 15.25 -4.57 -7.05
N LYS A 114 14.99 -4.92 -8.31
CA LYS A 114 13.64 -4.88 -8.89
C LYS A 114 12.93 -6.23 -8.77
N LEU A 115 11.84 -6.26 -8.01
CA LEU A 115 10.88 -7.36 -7.97
C LEU A 115 9.98 -7.30 -9.21
N LYS A 116 9.98 -8.36 -10.02
CA LYS A 116 8.97 -8.57 -11.07
C LYS A 116 8.55 -10.03 -11.05
N MET A 117 7.28 -10.27 -10.74
CA MET A 117 6.69 -11.60 -10.75
C MET A 117 6.32 -12.01 -12.18
N LYS A 118 6.32 -13.31 -12.44
CA LYS A 118 5.73 -13.87 -13.66
C LYS A 118 4.29 -14.23 -13.29
N GLY A 119 3.33 -13.61 -13.97
CA GLY A 119 1.91 -13.98 -13.90
C GLY A 119 1.66 -15.35 -14.52
#